data_AF-A0A8J8NDB0-F1
#
_entry.id   AF-A0A8J8NDB0-F1
#
_cell.length_a   1.000
_cell.length_b   1.000
_cell.length_c   1.000
_cell.angle_alpha   90.00
_cell.angle_beta   90.00
_cell.angle_gamma   90.00
#
_symmetry.space_group_name_H-M   'P 1'
#
loop_
_entity.id
_entity.type
_entity.pdbx_description
1 polymer ?
#
loop_
_entity_poly.entity_id
_entity_poly.type
_entity_poly.pdbx_seq_one_letter_code
_entity_poly.pdbx_strand_id
1 'polypeptide(L)'
;MGYNSKQLKQSSDKAIPKGAEDLPKYFDARQAWPGCIGEIRDQMYCGSCWAFSSTAMLQDRFCIHSKGQVNVTLAPQDLVACDFENFGCGGGFLVSTIDFLQTEGVASEECMPYQDRDSACNFKCINPDKDYLKSKYYCKPGSLKILTTFDEIQRELLTNGPLQVGLSVYEDFTSYKAGVYHHVAGELQGGHAIKMIGWGHDEEGDGSLYWICQNQWGNKWGEGGFIKVRAGDIGLDSLAIGCEPDLIETRYYQ
;
A
#
# COMPACT_ATOMS: atom_id res chain seq x y z
N MET A 1 16.27 21.50 47.19
CA MET A 1 14.85 21.69 46.84
C MET A 1 14.67 21.20 45.42
N GLY A 2 14.07 20.02 45.26
CA GLY A 2 13.90 19.37 43.96
C GLY A 2 12.65 19.89 43.24
N TYR A 3 12.76 20.04 41.93
CA TYR A 3 11.62 20.08 41.03
C TYR A 3 11.68 18.85 40.12
N ASN A 4 10.51 18.25 40.00
CA ASN A 4 10.21 16.89 39.63
C ASN A 4 10.05 16.78 38.11
N SER A 5 10.98 16.11 37.43
CA SER A 5 10.90 15.80 35.99
C SER A 5 10.10 14.51 35.76
N LYS A 6 8.78 14.59 35.94
CA LYS A 6 7.84 13.57 35.45
C LYS A 6 6.90 14.19 34.44
N GLN A 7 7.25 14.09 33.16
CA GLN A 7 6.40 13.61 32.06
C GLN A 7 7.12 13.80 30.73
N LEU A 8 6.76 12.99 29.74
CA LEU A 8 7.36 12.83 28.40
C LEU A 8 8.53 11.85 28.30
N LYS A 9 8.26 10.60 28.66
CA LYS A 9 8.80 9.45 27.93
C LYS A 9 7.63 8.60 27.46
N GLN A 10 7.33 8.60 26.16
CA GLN A 10 6.81 7.41 25.50
C GLN A 10 6.87 7.51 23.98
N SER A 11 7.33 6.38 23.40
CA SER A 11 7.02 5.86 22.05
C SER A 11 8.10 5.96 20.97
N SER A 12 9.29 5.39 21.22
CA SER A 12 10.18 4.99 20.11
C SER A 12 10.91 3.65 20.29
N ASP A 13 10.52 2.80 21.24
CA ASP A 13 11.13 1.47 21.43
C ASP A 13 10.08 0.42 21.80
N LYS A 14 9.11 0.14 20.91
CA LYS A 14 8.38 -1.13 21.02
C LYS A 14 9.21 -2.18 20.28
N ALA A 15 9.84 -3.06 21.03
CA ALA A 15 10.45 -4.25 20.47
C ALA A 15 9.38 -5.04 19.71
N ILE A 16 9.47 -5.12 18.38
CA ILE A 16 9.91 -6.38 17.78
C ILE A 16 9.36 -7.66 18.44
N PRO A 17 8.05 -7.98 18.46
CA PRO A 17 7.60 -9.30 18.92
C PRO A 17 8.47 -10.39 18.26
N LYS A 18 8.92 -11.42 19.00
CA LYS A 18 9.84 -12.45 18.46
C LYS A 18 9.15 -13.79 18.21
N GLY A 19 8.00 -14.05 18.84
CA GLY A 19 7.15 -15.22 18.58
C GLY A 19 5.80 -14.85 17.96
N ALA A 20 5.11 -15.82 17.36
CA ALA A 20 3.75 -15.63 16.83
C ALA A 20 2.73 -15.30 17.94
N GLU A 21 2.96 -15.81 19.16
CA GLU A 21 2.14 -15.56 20.34
C GLU A 21 2.23 -14.10 20.87
N ASP A 22 3.21 -13.33 20.40
CA ASP A 22 3.44 -11.95 20.82
C ASP A 22 2.79 -10.90 19.86
N LEU A 23 2.18 -11.33 18.75
CA LEU A 23 1.52 -10.43 17.81
C LEU A 23 0.16 -9.97 18.36
N PRO A 24 -0.22 -8.69 18.18
CA PRO A 24 -1.55 -8.25 18.60
C PRO A 24 -2.64 -8.95 17.77
N LYS A 25 -3.76 -9.28 18.41
CA LYS A 25 -4.92 -9.90 17.73
C LYS A 25 -5.53 -9.01 16.64
N TYR A 26 -5.37 -7.70 16.77
CA TYR A 26 -5.89 -6.70 15.85
C TYR A 26 -4.84 -5.63 15.63
N PHE A 27 -4.68 -5.22 14.37
CA PHE A 27 -3.82 -4.13 13.97
C PHE A 27 -4.43 -3.42 12.77
N ASP A 28 -4.46 -2.09 12.84
CA ASP A 28 -4.92 -1.23 11.76
C ASP A 28 -3.96 -0.06 11.64
N ALA A 29 -3.30 0.05 10.48
CA ALA A 29 -2.32 1.10 10.23
C ALA A 29 -2.91 2.52 10.36
N ARG A 30 -4.23 2.69 10.17
CA ARG A 30 -4.93 3.97 10.36
C ARG A 30 -4.94 4.42 11.82
N GLN A 31 -4.97 3.45 12.75
CA GLN A 31 -4.91 3.71 14.19
C GLN A 31 -3.46 3.83 14.67
N ALA A 32 -2.56 3.01 14.12
CA ALA A 32 -1.15 3.01 14.48
C ALA A 32 -0.42 4.29 14.01
N TRP A 33 -0.76 4.79 12.82
CA TRP A 33 -0.19 6.00 12.22
C TRP A 33 -1.28 6.94 11.68
N PRO A 34 -2.02 7.64 12.56
CA PRO A 34 -3.08 8.55 12.15
C PRO A 34 -2.57 9.61 11.18
N GLY A 35 -3.25 9.77 10.05
CA GLY A 35 -2.91 10.74 9.00
C GLY A 35 -1.85 10.29 7.99
N CYS A 36 -1.27 9.09 8.14
CA CYS A 36 -0.31 8.54 7.19
C CYS A 36 -0.89 7.53 6.19
N ILE A 37 -2.12 7.07 6.39
CA ILE A 37 -2.79 6.18 5.44
C ILE A 37 -3.59 7.04 4.46
N GLY A 38 -3.17 7.02 3.19
CA GLY A 38 -3.78 7.84 2.14
C GLY A 38 -5.26 7.55 1.92
N GLU A 39 -5.97 8.53 1.37
CA GLU A 39 -7.40 8.43 1.08
C GLU A 39 -7.73 7.32 0.06
N ILE A 40 -8.98 6.88 0.04
CA ILE A 40 -9.48 5.97 -1.00
C ILE A 40 -9.47 6.69 -2.35
N ARG A 41 -8.83 6.07 -3.33
CA ARG A 41 -8.78 6.55 -4.71
C ARG A 41 -9.59 5.64 -5.64
N ASP A 42 -9.67 6.02 -6.91
CA ASP A 42 -10.39 5.27 -7.93
C ASP A 42 -9.49 5.10 -9.17
N GLN A 43 -9.18 3.86 -9.52
CA GLN A 43 -8.45 3.52 -10.75
C GLN A 43 -9.33 3.59 -11.99
N MET A 44 -10.64 3.80 -11.83
CA MET A 44 -11.60 3.89 -12.91
C MET A 44 -11.57 2.64 -13.80
N TYR A 45 -11.44 2.79 -15.12
CA TYR A 45 -11.55 1.69 -16.10
C TYR A 45 -10.19 1.10 -16.50
N CYS A 46 -9.12 1.84 -16.28
CA CYS A 46 -7.76 1.41 -16.57
C CYS A 46 -7.32 0.28 -15.63
N GLY A 47 -6.74 -0.80 -16.18
CA GLY A 47 -6.15 -1.92 -15.44
C GLY A 47 -4.84 -1.57 -14.74
N SER A 48 -4.87 -0.51 -13.93
CA SER A 48 -3.72 0.10 -13.24
C SER A 48 -3.66 -0.24 -11.76
N CYS A 49 -4.35 -1.30 -11.33
CA CYS A 49 -4.35 -1.76 -9.93
C CYS A 49 -2.93 -2.00 -9.38
N TRP A 50 -2.03 -2.51 -10.23
CA TRP A 50 -0.61 -2.70 -9.94
C TRP A 50 0.09 -1.37 -9.59
N ALA A 51 -0.19 -0.29 -10.31
CA ALA A 51 0.37 1.03 -10.07
C ALA A 51 -0.26 1.72 -8.86
N PHE A 52 -1.58 1.60 -8.68
CA PHE A 52 -2.26 2.17 -7.50
C PHE A 52 -1.81 1.52 -6.20
N SER A 53 -1.73 0.19 -6.17
CA SER A 53 -1.37 -0.54 -4.96
C SER A 53 0.08 -0.28 -4.54
N SER A 54 1.03 -0.21 -5.49
CA SER A 54 2.44 0.09 -5.20
C SER A 54 2.65 1.53 -4.76
N THR A 55 2.05 2.51 -5.45
CA THR A 55 2.19 3.94 -5.09
C THR A 55 1.50 4.26 -3.77
N ALA A 56 0.31 3.71 -3.53
CA ALA A 56 -0.38 3.87 -2.25
C ALA A 56 0.39 3.22 -1.09
N MET A 57 1.08 2.09 -1.33
CA MET A 57 1.96 1.48 -0.33
C MET A 57 3.15 2.40 -0.04
N LEU A 58 3.87 2.82 -1.08
CA LEU A 58 5.10 3.60 -0.93
C LEU A 58 4.83 4.96 -0.26
N GLN A 59 3.76 5.65 -0.64
CA GLN A 59 3.42 6.96 -0.08
C GLN A 59 3.12 6.89 1.43
N ASP A 60 2.41 5.85 1.86
CA ASP A 60 2.08 5.64 3.28
C ASP A 60 3.38 5.34 4.05
N ARG A 61 4.26 4.52 3.47
CA ARG A 61 5.56 4.22 4.06
C ARG A 61 6.44 5.47 4.16
N PHE A 62 6.43 6.37 3.18
CA PHE A 62 7.11 7.67 3.30
C PHE A 62 6.61 8.45 4.52
N CYS A 63 5.29 8.54 4.74
CA CYS A 63 4.74 9.23 5.91
C CYS A 63 5.14 8.54 7.22
N ILE A 64 5.00 7.21 7.29
CA ILE A 64 5.31 6.42 8.49
C ILE A 64 6.78 6.57 8.88
N HIS A 65 7.70 6.33 7.95
CA HIS A 65 9.14 6.31 8.21
C HIS A 65 9.73 7.70 8.44
N SER A 66 9.14 8.73 7.81
CA SER A 66 9.51 10.12 8.04
C SER A 66 8.86 10.75 9.28
N LYS A 67 8.02 10.01 10.01
CA LYS A 67 7.22 10.50 11.15
C LYS A 67 6.33 11.69 10.77
N GLY A 68 5.70 11.61 9.59
CA GLY A 68 4.79 12.61 9.05
C GLY A 68 5.45 13.78 8.33
N GLN A 69 6.78 13.81 8.22
CA GLN A 69 7.48 14.91 7.52
C GLN A 69 7.31 14.85 5.99
N VAL A 70 7.18 13.64 5.44
CA VAL A 70 6.93 13.40 4.02
C VAL A 70 5.57 12.74 3.89
N ASN A 71 4.52 13.56 3.74
CA ASN A 71 3.18 13.10 3.45
C ASN A 71 2.80 13.56 2.03
N VAL A 72 2.96 12.66 1.07
CA VAL A 72 2.80 12.92 -0.36
C VAL A 72 1.73 12.00 -0.93
N THR A 73 1.03 12.43 -1.96
CA THR A 73 0.26 11.52 -2.82
C THR A 73 1.09 11.22 -4.06
N LEU A 74 1.41 9.96 -4.29
CA LEU A 74 2.20 9.52 -5.44
C LEU A 74 1.30 9.28 -6.66
N ALA A 75 1.87 9.43 -7.86
CA ALA A 75 1.16 9.36 -9.13
C ALA A 75 1.15 7.94 -9.72
N PRO A 76 0.03 7.20 -9.72
CA PRO A 76 -0.06 5.93 -10.44
C PRO A 76 0.13 6.13 -11.94
N GLN A 77 -0.24 7.31 -12.47
CA GLN A 77 -0.12 7.61 -13.90
C GLN A 77 1.32 7.60 -14.40
N ASP A 78 2.27 7.95 -13.54
CA ASP A 78 3.68 7.97 -13.87
C ASP A 78 4.19 6.55 -14.14
N LEU A 79 3.80 5.58 -13.30
CA LEU A 79 4.05 4.17 -13.57
C LEU A 79 3.31 3.72 -14.84
N VAL A 80 2.01 4.03 -14.97
CA VAL A 80 1.22 3.63 -16.15
C VAL A 80 1.84 4.14 -17.46
N ALA A 81 2.42 5.34 -17.46
CA ALA A 81 2.97 5.96 -18.66
C ALA A 81 4.45 5.64 -18.92
N CYS A 82 5.25 5.40 -17.86
CA CYS A 82 6.71 5.37 -17.93
C CYS A 82 7.36 4.04 -17.54
N ASP A 83 6.62 3.12 -16.88
CA ASP A 83 7.12 1.77 -16.61
C ASP A 83 6.91 0.88 -17.84
N PHE A 84 7.94 0.84 -18.69
CA PHE A 84 7.93 0.10 -19.96
C PHE A 84 8.11 -1.42 -19.80
N GLU A 85 8.36 -1.92 -18.59
CA GLU A 85 8.35 -3.36 -18.30
C GLU A 85 6.93 -3.87 -18.00
N ASN A 86 6.02 -2.96 -17.66
CA ASN A 86 4.61 -3.22 -17.45
C ASN A 86 3.76 -2.74 -18.63
N PHE A 87 2.46 -3.01 -18.60
CA PHE A 87 1.57 -2.86 -19.76
C PHE A 87 0.54 -1.74 -19.59
N GLY A 88 0.88 -0.70 -18.82
CA GLY A 88 -0.02 0.44 -18.57
C GLY A 88 -1.39 -0.01 -18.04
N CYS A 89 -2.46 0.29 -18.78
CA CYS A 89 -3.83 -0.13 -18.46
C CYS A 89 -4.12 -1.61 -18.78
N GLY A 90 -3.22 -2.33 -19.43
CA GLY A 90 -3.32 -3.77 -19.68
C GLY A 90 -2.93 -4.65 -18.49
N GLY A 91 -2.42 -4.05 -17.40
CA GLY A 91 -1.97 -4.75 -16.21
C GLY A 91 -0.46 -4.64 -15.98
N GLY A 92 0.00 -5.26 -14.89
CA GLY A 92 1.41 -5.22 -14.51
C GLY A 92 1.76 -6.26 -13.46
N PHE A 93 3.07 -6.55 -13.36
CA PHE A 93 3.66 -7.49 -12.43
C PHE A 93 4.19 -6.76 -11.19
N LEU A 94 3.68 -7.14 -10.02
CA LEU A 94 3.93 -6.42 -8.77
C LEU A 94 5.42 -6.31 -8.39
N VAL A 95 6.22 -7.36 -8.66
CA VAL A 95 7.66 -7.34 -8.35
C VAL A 95 8.41 -6.37 -9.26
N SER A 96 8.16 -6.42 -10.57
CA SER A 96 8.76 -5.47 -11.54
C SER A 96 8.38 -4.03 -11.21
N THR A 97 7.17 -3.79 -10.71
CA THR A 97 6.76 -2.46 -10.23
C THR A 97 7.64 -1.96 -9.07
N ILE A 98 8.05 -2.83 -8.14
CA ILE A 98 8.99 -2.42 -7.08
C ILE A 98 10.40 -2.19 -7.64
N ASP A 99 10.83 -2.98 -8.63
CA ASP A 99 12.11 -2.76 -9.30
C ASP A 99 12.14 -1.38 -9.96
N PHE A 100 11.08 -0.99 -10.69
CA PHE A 100 10.91 0.36 -11.24
C PHE A 100 10.96 1.44 -10.15
N LEU A 101 10.29 1.22 -9.01
CA LEU A 101 10.33 2.16 -7.89
C LEU A 101 11.72 2.26 -7.23
N GLN A 102 12.58 1.26 -7.36
CA GLN A 102 13.97 1.31 -6.88
C GLN A 102 14.92 1.99 -7.86
N THR A 103 14.68 1.90 -9.16
CA THR A 103 15.62 2.41 -10.19
C THR A 103 15.20 3.75 -10.77
N GLU A 104 13.93 3.93 -11.11
CA GLU A 104 13.40 5.11 -11.80
C GLU A 104 12.60 6.02 -10.85
N GLY A 105 11.94 5.41 -9.86
CA GLY A 105 11.12 6.11 -8.89
C GLY A 105 9.83 6.71 -9.48
N VAL A 106 9.02 7.29 -8.62
CA VAL A 106 7.69 7.80 -8.96
C VAL A 106 7.50 9.26 -8.59
N ALA A 107 6.81 10.00 -9.44
CA ALA A 107 6.46 11.40 -9.23
C ALA A 107 5.25 11.53 -8.28
N SER A 108 5.02 12.75 -7.80
CA SER A 108 3.79 13.06 -7.06
C SER A 108 2.58 13.21 -7.99
N GLU A 109 1.38 12.99 -7.46
CA GLU A 109 0.11 13.24 -8.15
C GLU A 109 -0.01 14.69 -8.65
N GLU A 110 0.56 15.65 -7.90
CA GLU A 110 0.61 17.05 -8.34
C GLU A 110 1.48 17.24 -9.60
N CYS A 111 2.54 16.44 -9.75
CA CYS A 111 3.40 16.46 -10.93
C CYS A 111 2.74 15.78 -12.13
N MET A 112 2.18 14.58 -11.93
CA MET A 112 1.53 13.80 -12.99
C MET A 112 0.16 13.26 -12.53
N PRO A 113 -0.92 14.06 -12.69
CA PRO A 113 -2.25 13.65 -12.30
C PRO A 113 -2.75 12.41 -13.07
N TYR A 114 -3.58 11.62 -12.41
CA TYR A 114 -4.19 10.43 -13.00
C TYR A 114 -5.14 10.74 -14.17
N GLN A 115 -5.05 9.95 -15.24
CA GLN A 115 -5.78 10.18 -16.50
C GLN A 115 -6.68 9.02 -16.92
N ASP A 116 -6.71 7.90 -16.20
CA ASP A 116 -7.53 6.72 -16.54
C ASP A 116 -7.30 6.19 -17.97
N ARG A 117 -6.04 6.22 -18.44
CA ARG A 117 -5.67 5.74 -19.77
C ARG A 117 -4.17 5.57 -19.91
N ASP A 118 -3.79 4.80 -20.93
CA ASP A 118 -2.45 4.82 -21.47
C ASP A 118 -2.14 6.20 -22.04
N SER A 119 -0.94 6.68 -21.75
CA SER A 119 -0.43 7.93 -22.27
C SER A 119 1.07 7.80 -22.51
N ALA A 120 1.62 8.67 -23.36
CA ALA A 120 3.06 8.73 -23.52
C ALA A 120 3.72 9.17 -22.21
N CYS A 121 4.86 8.56 -21.85
CA CYS A 121 5.66 9.01 -20.73
C CYS A 121 6.04 10.49 -20.91
N ASN A 122 5.60 11.32 -19.96
CA ASN A 122 5.92 12.74 -19.94
C ASN A 122 7.01 13.01 -18.91
N PHE A 123 8.23 13.30 -19.37
CA PHE A 123 9.37 13.62 -18.51
C PHE A 123 9.31 15.05 -17.94
N LYS A 124 8.11 15.59 -17.73
CA LYS A 124 7.85 16.93 -17.19
C LYS A 124 6.59 16.90 -16.33
N CYS A 125 6.64 17.61 -15.21
CA CYS A 125 5.45 17.87 -14.41
C CYS A 125 4.48 18.81 -15.14
N ILE A 126 3.19 18.72 -14.81
CA ILE A 126 2.18 19.68 -15.28
C ILE A 126 2.47 21.10 -14.78
N ASN A 127 3.03 21.21 -13.57
CA ASN A 127 3.60 22.45 -13.07
C ASN A 127 5.04 22.61 -13.61
N PRO A 128 5.31 23.60 -14.47
CA PRO A 128 6.64 23.78 -15.07
C PRO A 128 7.73 24.18 -14.07
N ASP A 129 7.36 24.66 -12.88
CA ASP A 129 8.31 25.03 -11.83
C ASP A 129 8.87 23.81 -11.09
N LYS A 130 8.23 22.63 -11.24
CA LYS A 130 8.71 21.37 -10.66
C LYS A 130 9.46 20.56 -11.70
N ASP A 131 10.70 20.22 -11.37
CA ASP A 131 11.53 19.34 -12.17
C ASP A 131 11.12 17.88 -11.92
N TYR A 132 10.70 17.21 -12.99
CA TYR A 132 10.24 15.82 -12.95
C TYR A 132 11.31 14.86 -12.44
N LEU A 133 12.57 15.00 -12.87
CA LEU A 133 13.65 14.08 -12.50
C LEU A 133 14.11 14.29 -11.07
N LYS A 134 13.98 15.53 -10.55
CA LYS A 134 14.36 15.85 -9.17
C LYS A 134 13.24 15.57 -8.16
N SER A 135 11.99 15.51 -8.60
CA SER A 135 10.83 15.39 -7.70
C SER A 135 10.31 13.95 -7.58
N LYS A 136 11.21 12.97 -7.70
CA LYS A 136 10.91 11.53 -7.64
C LYS A 136 11.04 10.97 -6.22
N TYR A 137 10.25 9.95 -5.95
CA TYR A 137 10.20 9.19 -4.71
C TYR A 137 10.54 7.74 -5.01
N TYR A 138 11.44 7.17 -4.20
CA TYR A 138 12.03 5.87 -4.49
C TYR A 138 11.75 4.87 -3.37
N CYS A 139 11.65 3.60 -3.75
CA CYS A 139 12.00 2.51 -2.86
C CYS A 139 13.53 2.49 -2.70
N LYS A 140 14.03 2.33 -1.48
CA LYS A 140 15.45 2.20 -1.21
C LYS A 140 16.01 0.95 -1.93
N PRO A 141 17.13 1.06 -2.67
CA PRO A 141 17.72 -0.09 -3.37
C PRO A 141 18.00 -1.27 -2.43
N GLY A 142 17.62 -2.48 -2.87
CA GLY A 142 17.82 -3.71 -2.09
C GLY A 142 16.88 -3.89 -0.90
N SER A 143 15.84 -3.07 -0.77
CA SER A 143 14.85 -3.16 0.32
C SER A 143 13.63 -4.01 0.00
N LEU A 144 13.54 -4.62 -1.19
CA LEU A 144 12.43 -5.48 -1.60
C LEU A 144 12.18 -6.58 -0.56
N LYS A 145 10.93 -6.68 -0.13
CA LYS A 145 10.40 -7.75 0.73
C LYS A 145 9.38 -8.54 -0.05
N ILE A 146 9.54 -9.86 -0.05
CA ILE A 146 8.57 -10.83 -0.55
C ILE A 146 8.21 -11.71 0.64
N LEU A 147 6.94 -11.72 1.02
CA LEU A 147 6.42 -12.38 2.21
C LEU A 147 5.32 -13.35 1.79
N THR A 148 5.34 -14.55 2.34
CA THR A 148 4.42 -15.63 1.93
C THR A 148 3.78 -16.34 3.13
N THR A 149 4.07 -15.90 4.35
CA THR A 149 3.49 -16.45 5.58
C THR A 149 2.77 -15.37 6.38
N PHE A 150 1.72 -15.77 7.12
CA PHE A 150 0.91 -14.82 7.89
C PHE A 150 1.74 -14.05 8.93
N ASP A 151 2.67 -14.75 9.60
CA ASP A 151 3.55 -14.16 10.62
C ASP A 151 4.48 -13.09 10.03
N GLU A 152 5.10 -13.38 8.87
CA GLU A 152 5.96 -12.41 8.16
C GLU A 152 5.17 -11.17 7.72
N ILE A 153 3.97 -11.37 7.17
CA ILE A 153 3.09 -10.29 6.74
C ILE A 153 2.69 -9.41 7.92
N GLN A 154 2.25 -10.02 9.04
CA GLN A 154 1.86 -9.27 10.25
C GLN A 154 3.04 -8.48 10.83
N ARG A 155 4.23 -9.08 10.90
CA ARG A 155 5.43 -8.40 11.40
C ARG A 155 5.85 -7.23 10.52
N GLU A 156 5.81 -7.40 9.20
CA GLU A 156 6.15 -6.34 8.26
C GLU A 156 5.13 -5.20 8.32
N LEU A 157 3.82 -5.51 8.34
CA LEU A 157 2.77 -4.51 8.53
C LEU A 157 2.96 -3.70 9.82
N LEU A 158 3.26 -4.40 10.93
CA LEU A 158 3.47 -3.78 12.24
C LEU A 158 4.69 -2.87 12.28
N THR A 159 5.76 -3.24 11.56
CA THR A 159 7.07 -2.59 11.66
C THR A 159 7.21 -1.46 10.63
N ASN A 160 6.82 -1.74 9.40
CA ASN A 160 7.17 -0.93 8.23
C ASN A 160 5.95 -0.34 7.53
N GLY A 161 4.73 -0.72 7.93
CA GLY A 161 3.49 -0.20 7.37
C GLY A 161 2.95 -1.02 6.20
N PRO A 162 2.01 -0.45 5.42
CA PRO A 162 1.24 -1.17 4.42
C PRO A 162 2.06 -1.97 3.39
N LEU A 163 1.42 -2.96 2.78
CA LEU A 163 1.99 -3.85 1.77
C LEU A 163 1.16 -3.83 0.49
N GLN A 164 1.82 -4.03 -0.64
CA GLN A 164 1.16 -4.35 -1.91
C GLN A 164 0.86 -5.86 -1.94
N VAL A 165 -0.36 -6.24 -2.32
CA VAL A 165 -0.79 -7.64 -2.39
C VAL A 165 -1.58 -7.91 -3.67
N GLY A 166 -1.44 -9.13 -4.20
CA GLY A 166 -2.21 -9.61 -5.34
C GLY A 166 -3.30 -10.59 -4.90
N LEU A 167 -4.45 -10.58 -5.59
CA LEU A 167 -5.56 -11.51 -5.34
C LEU A 167 -6.25 -11.92 -6.63
N SER A 168 -7.03 -12.99 -6.55
CA SER A 168 -7.99 -13.39 -7.58
C SER A 168 -9.36 -12.76 -7.29
N VAL A 169 -9.93 -12.07 -8.28
CA VAL A 169 -11.27 -11.48 -8.18
C VAL A 169 -12.28 -12.43 -8.81
N TYR A 170 -13.36 -12.69 -8.09
CA TYR A 170 -14.52 -13.46 -8.51
C TYR A 170 -15.75 -12.54 -8.61
N GLU A 171 -16.84 -13.01 -9.21
CA GLU A 171 -18.07 -12.21 -9.36
C GLU A 171 -18.62 -11.72 -8.01
N ASP A 172 -18.64 -12.60 -7.00
CA ASP A 172 -19.11 -12.27 -5.65
C ASP A 172 -18.26 -11.19 -4.97
N PHE A 173 -16.95 -11.14 -5.22
CA PHE A 173 -16.05 -10.08 -4.74
C PHE A 173 -16.54 -8.67 -5.14
N THR A 174 -16.99 -8.51 -6.38
CA THR A 174 -17.44 -7.20 -6.89
C THR A 174 -18.66 -6.67 -6.14
N SER A 175 -19.47 -7.59 -5.59
CA SER A 175 -20.69 -7.30 -4.85
C SER A 175 -20.48 -7.03 -3.36
N TYR A 176 -19.24 -7.20 -2.85
CA TYR A 176 -18.90 -7.02 -1.43
C TYR A 176 -19.40 -5.69 -0.85
N LYS A 177 -19.99 -5.76 0.35
CA LYS A 177 -20.52 -4.60 1.09
C LYS A 177 -19.92 -4.45 2.49
N ALA A 178 -19.83 -5.54 3.24
CA ALA A 178 -19.34 -5.54 4.61
C ALA A 178 -19.00 -6.97 5.09
N GLY A 179 -18.35 -7.06 6.25
CA GLY A 179 -18.00 -8.33 6.88
C GLY A 179 -16.67 -8.89 6.38
N VAL A 180 -16.34 -10.12 6.78
CA VAL A 180 -15.14 -10.81 6.31
C VAL A 180 -15.49 -11.56 5.01
N TYR A 181 -14.97 -11.06 3.90
CA TYR A 181 -15.11 -11.70 2.60
C TYR A 181 -14.37 -13.05 2.60
N HIS A 182 -15.05 -14.06 2.08
CA HIS A 182 -14.45 -15.29 1.59
C HIS A 182 -15.21 -15.69 0.32
N HIS A 183 -14.52 -16.28 -0.65
CA HIS A 183 -15.16 -16.67 -1.90
C HIS A 183 -16.18 -17.79 -1.64
N VAL A 184 -17.37 -17.68 -2.24
CA VAL A 184 -18.46 -18.65 -2.11
C VAL A 184 -19.05 -19.08 -3.44
N ALA A 185 -19.08 -18.19 -4.43
CA ALA A 185 -19.73 -18.45 -5.71
C ALA A 185 -19.27 -17.49 -6.81
N GLY A 186 -19.51 -17.88 -8.06
CA GLY A 186 -19.24 -17.04 -9.23
C GLY A 186 -17.89 -17.31 -9.89
N GLU A 187 -17.78 -16.90 -11.14
CA GLU A 187 -16.62 -17.20 -11.98
C GLU A 187 -15.42 -16.28 -11.71
N LEU A 188 -14.23 -16.79 -11.97
CA LEU A 188 -12.98 -16.02 -11.91
C LEU A 188 -13.03 -14.89 -12.96
N GLN A 189 -12.89 -13.64 -12.50
CA GLN A 189 -12.88 -12.45 -13.34
C GLN A 189 -11.45 -11.99 -13.71
N GLY A 190 -10.46 -12.37 -12.91
CA GLY A 190 -9.05 -12.08 -13.19
C GLY A 190 -8.21 -11.82 -11.94
N GLY A 191 -6.99 -11.35 -12.15
CA GLY A 191 -6.10 -10.89 -11.08
C GLY A 191 -6.30 -9.42 -10.76
N HIS A 192 -6.12 -9.06 -9.49
CA HIS A 192 -6.18 -7.69 -9.00
C HIS A 192 -5.10 -7.45 -7.95
N ALA A 193 -4.75 -6.18 -7.72
CA ALA A 193 -3.77 -5.81 -6.71
C ALA A 193 -4.32 -4.68 -5.83
N ILE A 194 -4.17 -4.80 -4.51
CA ILE A 194 -4.65 -3.83 -3.53
C ILE A 194 -3.59 -3.57 -2.45
N LYS A 195 -3.86 -2.62 -1.56
CA LYS A 195 -2.97 -2.30 -0.43
C LYS A 195 -3.48 -2.94 0.84
N MET A 196 -2.68 -3.80 1.47
CA MET A 196 -2.96 -4.39 2.78
C MET A 196 -2.47 -3.45 3.90
N ILE A 197 -3.33 -3.15 4.88
CA ILE A 197 -3.07 -2.15 5.92
C ILE A 197 -3.21 -2.69 7.35
N GLY A 198 -3.62 -3.94 7.51
CA GLY A 198 -3.80 -4.51 8.84
C GLY A 198 -4.44 -5.89 8.84
N TRP A 199 -4.80 -6.34 10.04
CA TRP A 199 -5.46 -7.61 10.26
C TRP A 199 -6.34 -7.58 11.51
N GLY A 200 -7.21 -8.57 11.61
CA GLY A 200 -7.98 -8.86 12.82
C GLY A 200 -8.37 -10.33 12.86
N HIS A 201 -9.09 -10.72 13.90
CA HIS A 201 -9.69 -12.05 14.00
C HIS A 201 -11.20 -11.90 14.05
N ASP A 202 -11.93 -12.77 13.34
CA ASP A 202 -13.38 -12.76 13.30
C ASP A 202 -13.99 -13.31 14.60
N GLU A 203 -13.93 -12.51 15.67
CA GLU A 203 -14.40 -12.92 17.00
C GLU A 203 -15.92 -13.16 17.06
N GLU A 204 -16.69 -12.59 16.13
CA GLU A 204 -18.13 -12.82 15.98
C GLU A 204 -18.45 -14.07 15.12
N GLY A 205 -17.46 -14.56 14.36
CA GLY A 205 -17.56 -15.73 13.50
C GLY A 205 -16.75 -16.93 14.02
N ASP A 206 -15.86 -17.46 13.17
CA ASP A 206 -15.08 -18.68 13.44
C ASP A 206 -13.72 -18.42 14.11
N GLY A 207 -13.42 -17.17 14.45
CA GLY A 207 -12.13 -16.74 15.00
C GLY A 207 -10.99 -16.72 13.99
N SER A 208 -11.26 -16.88 12.69
CA SER A 208 -10.22 -16.86 11.66
C SER A 208 -9.58 -15.48 11.51
N LEU A 209 -8.30 -15.50 11.14
CA LEU A 209 -7.56 -14.29 10.76
C LEU A 209 -8.17 -13.72 9.48
N TYR A 210 -8.33 -12.40 9.44
CA TYR A 210 -8.65 -11.66 8.23
C TYR A 210 -7.67 -10.50 8.03
N TRP A 211 -7.46 -10.15 6.77
CA TRP A 211 -6.67 -8.99 6.36
C TRP A 211 -7.57 -7.80 6.09
N ILE A 212 -7.12 -6.61 6.50
CA ILE A 212 -7.78 -5.35 6.20
C ILE A 212 -7.04 -4.72 5.02
N CYS A 213 -7.76 -4.49 3.92
CA CYS A 213 -7.19 -3.93 2.71
C CYS A 213 -7.94 -2.68 2.27
N GLN A 214 -7.18 -1.76 1.68
CA GLN A 214 -7.65 -0.58 0.99
C GLN A 214 -7.69 -0.87 -0.51
N ASN A 215 -8.90 -0.81 -1.08
CA ASN A 215 -9.11 -0.95 -2.52
C ASN A 215 -9.03 0.43 -3.20
N GLN A 216 -9.08 0.43 -4.52
CA GLN A 216 -8.99 1.61 -5.37
C GLN A 216 -10.17 1.69 -6.35
N TRP A 217 -11.38 1.39 -5.88
CA TRP A 217 -12.65 1.49 -6.64
C TRP A 217 -13.59 2.55 -6.03
N GLY A 218 -13.01 3.58 -5.41
CA GLY A 218 -13.76 4.64 -4.76
C GLY A 218 -14.38 4.25 -3.40
N ASN A 219 -14.78 5.27 -2.64
CA ASN A 219 -15.27 5.11 -1.27
C ASN A 219 -16.70 4.54 -1.16
N LYS A 220 -17.42 4.40 -2.28
CA LYS A 220 -18.77 3.82 -2.31
C LYS A 220 -18.76 2.29 -2.38
N TRP A 221 -17.62 1.71 -2.72
CA TRP A 221 -17.44 0.26 -2.77
C TRP A 221 -17.04 -0.29 -1.39
N GLY A 222 -17.55 -1.47 -1.03
CA GLY A 222 -17.22 -2.13 0.25
C GLY A 222 -17.50 -1.28 1.49
N GLU A 223 -16.65 -1.43 2.51
CA GLU A 223 -16.74 -0.70 3.77
C GLU A 223 -16.05 0.66 3.66
N GLY A 224 -16.63 1.56 2.85
CA GLY A 224 -16.05 2.89 2.64
C GLY A 224 -14.76 2.88 1.81
N GLY A 225 -14.63 1.95 0.87
CA GLY A 225 -13.44 1.69 0.05
C GLY A 225 -12.51 0.60 0.61
N PHE A 226 -12.82 0.06 1.78
CA PHE A 226 -12.06 -1.01 2.43
C PHE A 226 -12.76 -2.36 2.27
N ILE A 227 -11.97 -3.42 2.45
CA ILE A 227 -12.44 -4.81 2.50
C ILE A 227 -11.69 -5.56 3.59
N LYS A 228 -12.40 -6.48 4.25
CA LYS A 228 -11.79 -7.52 5.08
C LYS A 228 -11.84 -8.83 4.31
N VAL A 229 -10.72 -9.53 4.18
CA VAL A 229 -10.61 -10.80 3.45
C VAL A 229 -10.08 -11.87 4.39
N ARG A 230 -10.71 -13.04 4.43
CA ARG A 230 -10.24 -14.18 5.22
C ARG A 230 -8.83 -14.58 4.78
N ALA A 231 -7.94 -14.80 5.74
CA ALA A 231 -6.59 -15.27 5.46
C ALA A 231 -6.61 -16.67 4.82
N GLY A 232 -5.71 -16.91 3.88
CA GLY A 232 -5.62 -18.13 3.08
C GLY A 232 -6.64 -18.23 1.95
N ASP A 233 -7.43 -17.17 1.69
CA ASP A 233 -8.42 -17.15 0.61
C ASP A 233 -8.00 -16.23 -0.54
N ILE A 234 -8.53 -16.51 -1.74
CA ILE A 234 -8.34 -15.80 -3.02
C ILE A 234 -6.88 -15.48 -3.40
N GLY A 235 -5.91 -16.12 -2.76
CA GLY A 235 -4.48 -15.90 -2.95
C GLY A 235 -3.93 -14.59 -2.38
N LEU A 236 -4.72 -13.83 -1.60
CA LEU A 236 -4.36 -12.47 -1.14
C LEU A 236 -3.02 -12.41 -0.38
N ASP A 237 -2.74 -13.45 0.40
CA ASP A 237 -1.56 -13.60 1.26
C ASP A 237 -0.56 -14.62 0.73
N SER A 238 -0.72 -15.06 -0.53
CA SER A 238 0.25 -15.90 -1.23
C SER A 238 1.51 -15.13 -1.65
N LEU A 239 1.37 -13.82 -1.84
CA LEU A 239 2.45 -12.91 -2.22
C LEU A 239 2.16 -11.50 -1.73
N ALA A 240 2.78 -11.12 -0.60
CA ALA A 240 2.78 -9.75 -0.12
C ALA A 240 4.15 -9.11 -0.32
N ILE A 241 4.14 -7.89 -0.87
CA ILE A 241 5.33 -7.20 -1.33
C ILE A 241 5.46 -5.85 -0.62
N GLY A 242 6.69 -5.54 -0.20
CA GLY A 242 7.04 -4.27 0.44
C GLY A 242 8.40 -3.75 0.00
N CYS A 243 8.65 -2.48 0.28
CA CYS A 243 9.98 -1.87 0.17
C CYS A 243 10.14 -0.80 1.27
N GLU A 244 11.36 -0.44 1.63
CA GLU A 244 11.61 0.73 2.48
C GLU A 244 11.62 2.00 1.61
N PRO A 245 11.07 3.13 2.06
CA PRO A 245 11.16 4.39 1.32
C PRO A 245 12.59 4.97 1.41
N ASP A 246 13.10 5.54 0.32
CA ASP A 246 14.38 6.26 0.34
C ASP A 246 14.19 7.69 0.87
N LEU A 247 14.44 7.87 2.18
CA LEU A 247 14.39 9.17 2.85
C LEU A 247 15.65 10.02 2.67
N ILE A 248 16.72 9.50 2.06
CA ILE A 248 17.97 10.24 1.84
C ILE A 248 17.88 10.99 0.53
N GLU A 249 17.55 10.32 -0.57
CA GLU A 249 17.44 10.97 -1.89
C GLU A 249 16.35 12.04 -1.91
N THR A 250 15.22 11.81 -1.22
CA THR A 250 14.14 12.79 -1.13
C THR A 250 14.48 14.06 -0.35
N ARG A 251 15.56 14.09 0.45
CA ARG A 251 16.01 15.32 1.14
C ARG A 251 16.84 16.24 0.26
N TYR A 252 17.41 15.75 -0.83
CA TYR A 252 18.26 16.56 -1.71
C TYR A 252 17.48 17.43 -2.69
N TYR A 253 16.15 17.24 -2.78
CA TYR A 253 15.32 17.87 -3.79
C TYR A 253 14.09 18.63 -3.23
N GLN A 254 14.00 18.82 -1.90
CA GLN A 254 13.10 19.79 -1.26
C GLN A 254 13.79 21.15 -1.14
#